data_AF-Q692T2-F1
#
_entry.id   AF-Q692T2-F1
#
_cell.length_a   1.000
_cell.length_b   1.000
_cell.length_c   1.000
_cell.angle_alpha   90.00
_cell.angle_beta   90.00
_cell.angle_gamma   90.00
#
_symmetry.space_group_name_H-M   'P 1'
#
loop_
_entity.id
_entity.type
_entity.pdbx_description
1 polymer ?
#
loop_
_entity_poly.entity_id
_entity_poly.type
_entity_poly.pdbx_seq_one_letter_code
_entity_poly.pdbx_strand_id
1 'polypeptide(L)'
;ACEQIQKNESVLKAKALIAFHQGNFPELYRIIELNSFTPESHPKMQQLWLQAHYIEAERLRGKPLGAVGKYRIRRKFPLPRTIWDGEETSYCFKEKSRVVLRQWYTKNPYPSPREKRQLAEQTGLTTTQVSNWFKNRRQRDRASETKR
;
A
#
# COMPACT_ATOMS: atom_id res chain seq x y z
N ALA A 1 -30.65 3.45 -26.16
CA ALA A 1 -29.90 4.70 -26.47
C ALA A 1 -29.26 5.33 -25.22
N CYS A 2 -30.02 5.64 -24.16
CA CYS A 2 -29.48 6.32 -22.96
C CYS A 2 -28.47 5.47 -22.14
N GLU A 3 -28.65 4.16 -22.06
CA GLU A 3 -27.78 3.26 -21.28
C GLU A 3 -26.35 3.13 -21.85
N GLN A 4 -26.17 3.20 -23.17
CA GLN A 4 -24.85 3.17 -23.80
C GLN A 4 -24.07 4.46 -23.58
N ILE A 5 -24.77 5.61 -23.55
CA ILE A 5 -24.15 6.91 -23.23
C ILE A 5 -23.71 6.94 -21.77
N GLN A 6 -24.46 6.32 -20.86
CA GLN A 6 -24.10 6.26 -19.45
C GLN A 6 -22.86 5.40 -19.15
N LYS A 7 -22.52 4.47 -20.05
CA LYS A 7 -21.29 3.67 -20.00
C LYS A 7 -20.12 4.33 -20.74
N ASN A 8 -20.32 5.51 -21.34
CA ASN A 8 -19.23 6.26 -21.93
C ASN A 8 -18.26 6.68 -20.83
N GLU A 9 -16.98 6.41 -21.04
CA GLU A 9 -15.94 6.66 -20.05
C GLU A 9 -15.87 8.14 -19.61
N SER A 10 -16.09 9.09 -20.52
CA SER A 10 -16.12 10.51 -20.19
C SER A 10 -17.25 10.84 -19.21
N VAL A 11 -18.41 10.20 -19.37
CA VAL A 11 -19.56 10.36 -18.46
C VAL A 11 -19.26 9.70 -17.11
N LEU A 12 -18.63 8.52 -17.09
CA LEU A 12 -18.23 7.85 -15.86
C LEU A 12 -17.20 8.65 -15.08
N LYS A 13 -16.22 9.26 -15.75
CA LYS A 13 -15.23 10.16 -15.14
C LYS A 13 -15.89 11.39 -14.53
N ALA A 14 -16.82 12.02 -15.25
CA ALA A 14 -17.56 13.17 -14.74
C ALA A 14 -18.40 12.79 -13.52
N LYS A 15 -19.12 11.65 -13.56
CA LYS A 15 -19.89 11.13 -12.41
C LYS A 15 -19.00 10.84 -11.20
N ALA A 16 -17.86 10.18 -11.40
CA ALA A 16 -16.89 9.92 -10.33
C ALA A 16 -16.38 11.23 -9.71
N LEU A 17 -16.05 12.22 -10.54
CA LEU A 17 -15.60 13.52 -10.08
C LEU A 17 -16.69 14.25 -9.26
N ILE A 18 -17.94 14.24 -9.74
CA ILE A 18 -19.08 14.84 -9.02
C ILE A 18 -19.28 14.14 -7.68
N ALA A 19 -19.28 12.81 -7.64
CA ALA A 19 -19.42 12.04 -6.41
C ALA A 19 -18.32 12.37 -5.40
N PHE A 20 -17.07 12.54 -5.86
CA PHE A 20 -15.96 12.96 -5.02
C PHE A 20 -16.17 14.36 -4.41
N HIS A 21 -16.57 15.35 -5.22
CA HIS A 21 -16.79 16.73 -4.74
C HIS A 21 -17.97 16.85 -3.78
N GLN A 22 -19.00 16.01 -3.95
CA GLN A 22 -20.14 15.94 -3.04
C GLN A 22 -19.82 15.17 -1.74
N GLY A 23 -18.63 14.57 -1.63
CA GLY A 23 -18.26 13.71 -0.50
C GLY A 23 -19.02 12.37 -0.48
N ASN A 24 -19.69 12.01 -1.57
CA ASN A 24 -20.35 10.71 -1.72
C ASN A 24 -19.34 9.65 -2.20
N PHE A 25 -18.43 9.29 -1.29
CA PHE A 25 -17.39 8.31 -1.58
C PHE A 25 -17.91 6.89 -1.88
N PRO A 26 -18.99 6.38 -1.27
CA PRO A 26 -19.55 5.08 -1.65
C PRO A 26 -19.91 4.98 -3.14
N GLU A 27 -20.52 6.03 -3.70
CA GLU A 27 -20.85 6.06 -5.13
C GLU A 27 -19.59 6.15 -6.00
N LEU A 28 -18.59 6.94 -5.58
CA LEU A 28 -17.29 6.98 -6.25
C LEU A 28 -16.65 5.59 -6.32
N TYR A 29 -16.63 4.84 -5.22
CA TYR A 29 -16.06 3.49 -5.17
C TYR A 29 -16.80 2.55 -6.12
N ARG A 30 -18.14 2.58 -6.07
CA ARG A 30 -18.99 1.78 -6.96
C ARG A 30 -18.72 2.07 -8.44
N ILE A 31 -18.57 3.34 -8.84
CA ILE A 31 -18.26 3.71 -10.23
C ILE A 31 -16.90 3.14 -10.64
N ILE A 32 -15.89 3.29 -9.77
CA ILE A 32 -14.52 2.84 -10.05
C ILE A 32 -14.43 1.32 -10.11
N GLU A 33 -15.09 0.58 -9.22
CA GLU A 33 -15.00 -0.88 -9.15
C GLU A 33 -15.79 -1.61 -10.24
N LEU A 34 -16.90 -1.02 -10.71
CA LEU A 34 -17.80 -1.69 -11.65
C LEU A 34 -17.50 -1.41 -13.13
N ASN A 35 -16.66 -0.42 -13.43
CA ASN A 35 -16.40 0.00 -14.81
C ASN A 35 -14.89 -0.02 -15.09
N SER A 36 -14.49 -0.60 -16.23
CA SER A 36 -13.12 -0.53 -16.70
C SER A 36 -12.84 0.82 -17.33
N PHE A 37 -11.68 1.39 -17.03
CA PHE A 37 -11.20 2.65 -17.61
C PHE A 37 -10.01 2.38 -18.54
N THR A 38 -9.77 3.27 -19.50
CA THR A 38 -8.56 3.18 -20.31
C THR A 38 -7.33 3.62 -19.51
N PRO A 39 -6.12 3.16 -19.87
CA PRO A 39 -4.89 3.51 -19.17
C PRO A 39 -4.65 5.02 -19.03
N GLU A 40 -5.11 5.83 -20.00
CA GLU A 40 -4.98 7.29 -19.96
C GLU A 40 -5.81 7.93 -18.84
N SER A 41 -6.91 7.28 -18.45
CA SER A 41 -7.79 7.73 -17.37
C SER A 41 -7.40 7.16 -16.00
N HIS A 42 -6.58 6.10 -15.95
CA HIS A 42 -6.17 5.45 -14.70
C HIS A 42 -5.56 6.43 -13.70
N PRO A 43 -4.58 7.31 -14.04
CA PRO A 43 -3.96 8.19 -13.06
C PRO A 43 -4.99 9.07 -12.32
N LYS A 44 -6.01 9.55 -13.05
CA LYS A 44 -7.05 10.39 -12.47
C LYS A 44 -7.98 9.59 -11.55
N MET A 45 -8.40 8.39 -11.96
CA MET A 45 -9.28 7.55 -11.14
C MET A 45 -8.56 7.03 -9.89
N GLN A 46 -7.29 6.64 -10.02
CA GLN A 46 -6.43 6.25 -8.90
C GLN A 46 -6.26 7.40 -7.91
N GLN A 47 -6.07 8.63 -8.39
CA GLN A 47 -6.01 9.81 -7.53
C GLN A 47 -7.31 9.98 -6.74
N LEU A 48 -8.48 9.91 -7.39
CA LEU A 48 -9.77 10.06 -6.70
C LEU A 48 -9.99 8.97 -5.64
N TRP A 49 -9.72 7.71 -5.99
CA TRP A 49 -9.80 6.58 -5.07
C TRP A 49 -8.97 6.79 -3.80
N LEU A 50 -7.68 7.13 -3.98
CA LEU A 50 -6.76 7.32 -2.86
C LEU A 50 -7.13 8.53 -2.01
N GLN A 51 -7.47 9.65 -2.64
CA GLN A 51 -7.85 10.87 -1.91
C GLN A 51 -9.14 10.65 -1.11
N ALA A 52 -10.14 9.97 -1.67
CA ALA A 52 -11.38 9.68 -0.97
C ALA A 52 -11.11 8.89 0.32
N HIS A 53 -10.35 7.80 0.23
CA HIS A 53 -9.99 7.01 1.41
C HIS A 53 -9.09 7.77 2.40
N TYR A 54 -8.23 8.69 1.93
CA TYR A 54 -7.47 9.54 2.84
C TYR A 54 -8.39 10.50 3.59
N ILE A 55 -9.32 11.17 2.92
CA ILE A 55 -10.27 12.10 3.53
C ILE A 55 -11.13 11.38 4.57
N GLU A 56 -11.68 10.21 4.25
CA GLU A 56 -12.46 9.41 5.21
C GLU A 56 -11.62 9.04 6.44
N ALA A 57 -10.39 8.59 6.24
CA ALA A 57 -9.50 8.20 7.33
C ALA A 57 -9.02 9.40 8.16
N GLU A 58 -8.83 10.57 7.57
CA GLU A 58 -8.53 11.82 8.29
C GLU A 58 -9.72 12.29 9.12
N ARG A 59 -10.93 12.23 8.55
CA ARG A 59 -12.18 12.58 9.22
C ARG A 59 -12.44 11.69 10.44
N LEU A 60 -12.24 10.38 10.30
CA LEU A 60 -12.41 9.43 11.42
C LEU A 60 -11.36 9.61 12.52
N ARG A 61 -10.14 10.05 12.16
CA ARG A 61 -9.04 10.22 13.13
C ARG A 61 -8.98 11.61 13.75
N GLY A 62 -9.69 12.58 13.17
CA GLY A 62 -9.64 14.00 13.57
C GLY A 62 -8.27 14.66 13.37
N LYS A 63 -7.37 14.07 12.57
CA LYS A 63 -6.02 14.59 12.32
C LYS A 63 -5.47 14.18 10.96
N PRO A 64 -4.60 15.01 10.34
CA PRO A 64 -4.00 14.71 9.05
C PRO A 64 -3.21 13.38 9.04
N LEU A 65 -3.23 12.68 7.90
CA LEU A 65 -2.46 11.46 7.69
C LEU A 65 -1.02 11.80 7.29
N GLY A 66 -0.07 11.40 8.13
CA GLY A 66 1.33 11.29 7.75
C GLY A 66 1.60 10.15 6.76
N ALA A 67 2.83 10.05 6.27
CA ALA A 67 3.24 9.07 5.25
C ALA A 67 2.90 7.61 5.62
N VAL A 68 3.11 7.22 6.89
CA VAL A 68 2.78 5.87 7.38
C VAL A 68 1.28 5.63 7.40
N GLY A 69 0.49 6.65 7.72
CA GLY A 69 -0.97 6.58 7.67
C GLY A 69 -1.45 6.33 6.23
N LYS A 70 -0.97 7.13 5.28
CA LYS A 70 -1.29 6.96 3.85
C LYS A 70 -0.83 5.61 3.31
N TYR A 71 0.32 5.09 3.75
CA TYR A 71 0.76 3.73 3.43
C TYR A 71 -0.21 2.66 3.93
N ARG A 72 -0.67 2.74 5.18
CA ARG A 72 -1.64 1.79 5.75
C ARG A 72 -2.96 1.79 4.99
N ILE A 73 -3.44 2.97 4.57
CA ILE A 73 -4.66 3.11 3.77
C ILE A 73 -4.51 2.45 2.40
N ARG A 74 -3.44 2.73 1.66
CA ARG A 74 -3.14 2.05 0.38
C ARG A 74 -3.09 0.53 0.50
N ARG A 75 -2.60 0.03 1.63
CA ARG A 75 -2.57 -1.41 1.93
C ARG A 75 -3.91 -2.01 2.31
N LYS A 76 -4.79 -1.24 2.95
CA LYS A 76 -6.13 -1.68 3.35
C LYS A 76 -7.11 -1.65 2.17
N PHE A 77 -6.95 -0.65 1.30
CA PHE A 77 -7.81 -0.42 0.13
C PHE A 77 -6.92 -0.34 -1.13
N PRO A 78 -6.47 -1.49 -1.66
CA PRO A 78 -5.68 -1.52 -2.88
C PRO A 78 -6.48 -0.95 -4.06
N LEU A 79 -5.78 -0.50 -5.11
CA LEU A 79 -6.44 -0.05 -6.31
C LEU A 79 -7.19 -1.23 -6.97
N PRO A 80 -8.44 -1.06 -7.41
CA PRO A 80 -9.16 -2.12 -8.11
C PRO A 80 -8.58 -2.32 -9.52
N ARG A 81 -8.69 -3.55 -10.05
CA ARG A 81 -8.15 -3.95 -11.37
C ARG A 81 -8.75 -3.17 -12.54
N THR A 82 -9.87 -2.51 -12.33
CA THR A 82 -10.51 -1.61 -13.29
C THR A 82 -9.71 -0.36 -13.61
N ILE A 83 -8.82 0.05 -12.71
CA ILE A 83 -7.97 1.24 -12.82
C ILE A 83 -6.49 0.94 -12.55
N TRP A 84 -6.11 -0.34 -12.59
CA TRP A 84 -4.74 -0.80 -12.35
C TRP A 84 -4.46 -2.12 -13.07
N ASP A 85 -3.34 -2.19 -13.79
CA ASP A 85 -2.83 -3.36 -14.50
C ASP A 85 -2.38 -4.52 -13.59
N GLY A 86 -2.27 -4.28 -12.27
CA GLY A 86 -2.00 -5.32 -11.28
C GLY A 86 -0.53 -5.65 -11.08
N GLU A 87 0.40 -4.77 -11.49
CA GLU A 87 1.81 -4.92 -11.13
C GLU A 87 2.03 -4.71 -9.61
N GLU A 88 1.91 -5.78 -8.83
CA GLU A 88 2.07 -5.70 -7.38
C GLU A 88 3.53 -5.40 -7.01
N THR A 89 3.77 -4.26 -6.35
CA THR A 89 5.06 -3.99 -5.73
C THR A 89 5.25 -4.93 -4.54
N SER A 90 6.04 -5.99 -4.70
CA SER A 90 6.40 -6.86 -3.59
C SER A 90 7.32 -6.13 -2.61
N TYR A 91 6.75 -5.67 -1.50
CA TYR A 91 7.50 -5.04 -0.40
C TYR A 91 8.28 -6.05 0.46
N CYS A 92 8.16 -7.34 0.16
CA CYS A 92 8.89 -8.40 0.83
C CYS A 92 10.24 -8.64 0.16
N PHE A 93 11.29 -8.84 0.95
CA PHE A 93 12.57 -9.30 0.40
C PHE A 93 12.40 -10.66 -0.29
N LYS A 94 13.23 -10.95 -1.30
CA LYS A 94 13.28 -12.26 -1.95
C LYS A 94 13.48 -13.38 -0.92
N GLU A 95 12.94 -14.57 -1.18
CA GLU A 95 13.01 -15.71 -0.25
C GLU A 95 14.44 -15.99 0.20
N LYS A 96 15.40 -16.01 -0.74
CA LYS A 96 16.82 -16.20 -0.46
C LYS A 96 17.34 -15.25 0.62
N SER A 97 17.09 -13.95 0.48
CA SER A 97 17.49 -12.93 1.47
C SER A 97 16.79 -13.13 2.81
N ARG A 98 15.50 -13.53 2.81
CA ARG A 98 14.74 -13.80 4.04
C ARG A 98 15.26 -15.03 4.80
N VAL A 99 15.68 -16.08 4.10
CA VAL A 99 16.27 -17.28 4.72
C VAL A 99 17.57 -16.92 5.43
N VAL A 100 18.48 -16.20 4.76
CA VAL A 100 19.76 -15.77 5.34
C VAL A 100 19.54 -14.93 6.61
N LEU A 101 18.65 -13.93 6.56
CA LEU A 101 18.35 -13.09 7.72
C LEU A 101 17.76 -13.89 8.89
N ARG A 102 16.86 -14.85 8.62
CA ARG A 102 16.29 -15.73 9.66
C ARG A 102 17.36 -16.62 10.31
N GLN A 103 18.21 -17.26 9.51
CA GLN A 103 19.30 -18.12 10.01
C GLN A 103 20.31 -17.33 10.83
N TRP A 104 20.56 -16.07 10.47
CA TRP A 104 21.45 -15.22 11.25
C TRP A 104 20.81 -14.82 12.58
N TYR A 105 19.54 -14.45 12.54
CA TYR A 105 18.79 -14.02 13.72
C TYR A 105 18.71 -15.08 14.82
N THR A 106 18.58 -16.36 14.47
CA THR A 106 18.58 -17.46 15.45
C THR A 106 19.91 -17.59 16.18
N LYS A 107 21.02 -17.21 15.53
CA LYS A 107 22.37 -17.23 16.13
C LYS A 107 22.65 -15.96 16.93
N ASN A 108 22.32 -14.80 16.37
CA ASN A 108 22.53 -13.50 17.00
C ASN A 108 21.39 -12.52 16.61
N PRO A 109 20.54 -12.09 17.55
CA PRO A 109 19.50 -11.09 17.26
C PRO A 109 20.00 -9.64 17.15
N TYR A 110 21.26 -9.37 17.51
CA TYR A 110 21.86 -8.04 17.62
C TYR A 110 23.18 -7.92 16.83
N PRO A 111 23.13 -7.86 15.50
CA PRO A 111 24.33 -7.70 14.68
C PRO A 111 25.02 -6.35 14.91
N SER A 112 26.35 -6.39 14.98
CA SER A 112 27.23 -5.22 14.95
C SER A 112 27.16 -4.48 13.60
N PRO A 113 27.63 -3.23 13.50
CA PRO A 113 27.69 -2.50 12.24
C PRO A 113 28.50 -3.20 11.13
N ARG A 114 29.52 -3.99 11.49
CA ARG A 114 30.32 -4.78 10.54
C ARG A 114 29.52 -5.97 10.02
N GLU A 115 28.86 -6.72 10.90
CA GLU A 115 28.04 -7.87 10.52
C GLU A 115 26.83 -7.45 9.68
N LYS A 116 26.23 -6.27 9.97
CA LYS A 116 25.17 -5.69 9.13
C LYS A 116 25.64 -5.41 7.71
N ARG A 117 26.88 -4.96 7.52
CA ARG A 117 27.48 -4.74 6.18
C ARG A 117 27.67 -6.07 5.44
N GLN A 118 28.18 -7.08 6.12
CA GLN A 118 28.32 -8.42 5.53
C GLN A 118 26.97 -9.03 5.14
N LEU A 119 25.96 -8.89 5.99
CA LEU A 119 24.59 -9.34 5.69
C LEU A 119 23.99 -8.58 4.50
N ALA A 120 24.21 -7.26 4.42
CA ALA A 120 23.77 -6.45 3.28
C ALA A 120 24.38 -6.98 1.97
N GLU A 121 25.69 -7.21 1.95
CA GLU A 121 26.40 -7.78 0.81
C GLU A 121 25.89 -9.19 0.42
N GLN A 122 25.75 -10.10 1.39
CA GLN A 122 25.25 -11.46 1.14
C GLN A 122 23.81 -11.51 0.65
N THR A 123 22.96 -10.59 1.11
CA THR A 123 21.53 -10.59 0.80
C THR A 123 21.14 -9.69 -0.37
N GLY A 124 22.07 -8.87 -0.87
CA GLY A 124 21.81 -7.83 -1.86
C GLY A 124 20.90 -6.70 -1.34
N LEU A 125 20.80 -6.55 -0.01
CA LEU A 125 19.99 -5.52 0.64
C LEU A 125 20.88 -4.37 1.09
N THR A 126 20.29 -3.20 1.36
CA THR A 126 21.03 -2.10 2.00
C THR A 126 21.23 -2.37 3.49
N THR A 127 22.28 -1.80 4.06
CA THR A 127 22.55 -1.87 5.52
C THR A 127 21.39 -1.32 6.36
N THR A 128 20.67 -0.31 5.84
CA THR A 128 19.44 0.23 6.44
C THR A 128 18.30 -0.78 6.40
N GLN A 129 18.09 -1.48 5.28
CA GLN A 129 17.07 -2.53 5.16
C GLN A 129 17.34 -3.68 6.14
N VAL A 130 18.59 -4.14 6.23
CA VAL A 130 19.02 -5.15 7.22
C VAL A 130 18.78 -4.65 8.64
N SER A 131 19.23 -3.43 8.97
CA SER A 131 19.03 -2.84 10.30
C SER A 131 17.56 -2.78 10.70
N ASN A 132 16.69 -2.33 9.78
CA ASN A 132 15.26 -2.27 9.99
C ASN A 132 14.63 -3.64 10.15
N TRP A 133 15.07 -4.64 9.38
CA TRP A 133 14.57 -6.00 9.49
C TRP A 133 14.82 -6.57 10.90
N PHE A 134 16.04 -6.45 11.43
CA PHE A 134 16.39 -6.92 12.77
C PHE A 134 15.61 -6.17 13.85
N LYS A 135 15.48 -4.84 13.73
CA LYS A 135 14.66 -4.02 14.64
C LYS A 135 13.21 -4.50 14.66
N ASN A 136 12.60 -4.65 13.49
CA ASN A 136 11.19 -5.04 13.35
C ASN A 136 10.96 -6.49 13.79
N ARG A 137 11.93 -7.40 13.59
CA ARG A 137 11.84 -8.79 14.07
C ARG A 137 11.79 -8.84 15.59
N ARG A 138 12.72 -8.17 16.29
CA ARG A 138 12.71 -8.09 17.77
C ARG A 138 11.43 -7.48 18.32
N GLN A 139 10.89 -6.45 17.67
CA GLN A 139 9.61 -5.85 18.07
C GLN A 139 8.44 -6.84 17.96
N ARG A 140 8.41 -7.67 16.91
CA ARG A 140 7.38 -8.71 16.75
C ARG A 140 7.49 -9.79 17.80
N ASP A 141 8.70 -10.20 18.14
CA ASP A 141 8.94 -11.24 19.16
C ASP A 141 8.43 -10.78 20.53
N ARG A 142 8.81 -9.56 20.96
CA ARG A 142 8.29 -8.96 22.21
C ARG A 142 6.78 -8.82 22.23
N ALA A 143 6.18 -8.38 21.11
CA ALA A 143 4.73 -8.25 21.00
C ALA A 143 4.00 -9.60 21.05
N SER A 144 4.66 -10.70 20.65
CA SER A 144 4.13 -12.06 20.79
C SER A 144 4.28 -12.62 22.20
N GLU A 145 5.35 -12.26 22.91
CA GLU A 145 5.56 -12.61 24.32
C GLU A 145 4.56 -11.90 25.24
N THR A 146 4.26 -10.62 24.98
CA THR A 146 3.31 -9.82 25.79
C THR A 146 1.85 -10.26 25.62
N LYS A 147 1.54 -11.06 24.58
CA LYS A 147 0.19 -11.57 24.30
C LYS A 147 -0.06 -12.99 24.82
N ARG A 148 0.97 -13.63 25.39
CA ARG A 148 0.85 -14.90 26.10
C ARG A 148 0.56 -14.64 27.56
#